data_AF-A0AAE4MCN9-F1
#
_entry.id   AF-A0AAE4MCN9-F1
#
_cell.length_a   1.000
_cell.length_b   1.000
_cell.length_c   1.000
_cell.angle_alpha   90.00
_cell.angle_beta   90.00
_cell.angle_gamma   90.00
#
_symmetry.space_group_name_H-M   'P 1'
#
loop_
_entity.id
_entity.type
_entity.pdbx_description
1 polymer ?
#
loop_
_entity_poly.entity_id
_entity_poly.type
_entity_poly.pdbx_seq_one_letter_code
_entity_poly.pdbx_strand_id
1 'polypeptide(L)'
;MTKVPINPGILFAEKIGIFYPEPCDPFENAIWAAEFAEVFRQLAERFEEQHAAVIDRICIEGLTSVHYTIETPYTLTRMVDIGKLRRNLPEVFEKIVFIRSCDAEKILGRKHLYELAKAASPDRVIAFEQVNLGDLRQVLAESEIPAYISVVKKPQLPMIVPLGETP
;
A
#
# COMPACT_ATOMS: atom_id res chain seq x y z
N MET A 1 -3.19 12.12 -39.14
CA MET A 1 -3.96 12.74 -38.04
C MET A 1 -3.85 11.83 -36.83
N THR A 2 -2.98 12.17 -35.90
CA THR A 2 -2.73 11.42 -34.66
C THR A 2 -3.94 11.63 -33.74
N LYS A 3 -4.74 10.59 -33.51
CA LYS A 3 -5.80 10.63 -32.48
C LYS A 3 -5.10 10.67 -31.14
N VAL A 4 -5.10 11.83 -30.47
CA VAL A 4 -4.74 11.91 -29.06
C VAL A 4 -5.75 11.04 -28.31
N PRO A 5 -5.32 10.01 -27.55
CA PRO A 5 -6.24 9.22 -26.75
C PRO A 5 -6.84 10.14 -25.71
N ILE A 6 -8.12 10.47 -25.88
CA ILE A 6 -8.85 11.27 -24.90
C ILE A 6 -9.00 10.37 -23.67
N ASN A 7 -8.34 10.74 -22.58
CA ASN A 7 -8.44 10.02 -21.32
C ASN A 7 -9.92 10.01 -20.89
N PRO A 8 -10.56 8.83 -20.72
CA PRO A 8 -11.97 8.75 -20.37
C PRO A 8 -12.31 9.46 -19.06
N GLY A 9 -11.34 9.64 -18.16
CA GLY A 9 -11.51 10.44 -16.95
C GLY A 9 -11.73 11.94 -17.21
N ILE A 10 -11.13 12.50 -18.27
CA ILE A 10 -11.31 13.92 -18.64
C ILE A 10 -12.72 14.15 -19.17
N LEU A 11 -13.21 13.27 -20.04
CA LEU A 11 -14.59 13.32 -20.56
C LEU A 11 -15.64 13.14 -19.46
N PHE A 12 -15.32 12.36 -18.41
CA PHE A 12 -16.20 12.17 -17.28
C PHE A 12 -16.27 13.43 -16.40
N ALA A 13 -15.13 14.04 -16.09
CA ALA A 13 -15.08 15.29 -15.32
C ALA A 13 -15.83 16.43 -16.02
N GLU A 14 -15.65 16.58 -17.34
CA GLU A 14 -16.38 17.58 -18.14
C GLU A 14 -17.90 17.36 -18.10
N LYS A 15 -18.35 16.10 -18.15
CA LYS A 15 -19.78 15.78 -18.02
C LYS A 15 -20.32 16.09 -16.64
N ILE A 16 -19.53 15.89 -15.58
CA ILE A 16 -19.97 16.20 -14.22
C ILE A 16 -20.20 17.70 -14.05
N GLY A 17 -19.33 18.55 -14.58
CA GLY A 17 -19.54 20.01 -14.56
C GLY A 17 -20.79 20.47 -15.31
N ILE A 18 -21.31 19.68 -16.25
CA ILE A 18 -22.56 19.96 -16.96
C ILE A 18 -23.79 19.58 -16.11
N PHE A 19 -23.75 18.45 -15.40
CA PHE A 19 -24.89 17.96 -14.62
C PHE A 19 -24.92 18.51 -13.19
N TYR A 20 -23.77 18.91 -12.66
CA TYR A 20 -23.57 19.47 -11.33
C TYR A 20 -22.67 20.70 -11.45
N PRO A 21 -23.24 21.86 -11.81
CA PRO A 21 -22.47 23.06 -12.04
C PRO A 21 -21.84 23.57 -10.74
N GLU A 22 -20.62 24.09 -10.85
CA GLU A 22 -19.91 24.72 -9.74
C GLU A 22 -20.65 25.99 -9.29
N PRO A 23 -20.89 26.17 -7.97
CA PRO A 23 -21.45 27.40 -7.45
C PRO A 23 -20.55 28.61 -7.73
N CYS A 24 -21.16 29.76 -8.05
CA CYS A 24 -20.42 31.01 -8.27
C CYS A 24 -19.87 31.61 -6.96
N ASP A 25 -20.51 31.33 -5.82
CA ASP A 25 -20.06 31.80 -4.52
C ASP A 25 -18.84 30.97 -4.03
N PRO A 26 -17.75 31.61 -3.58
CA PRO A 26 -16.55 30.88 -3.17
C PRO A 26 -16.72 29.95 -1.97
N PHE A 27 -17.59 30.28 -1.02
CA PHE A 27 -17.82 29.44 0.17
C PHE A 27 -18.72 28.26 -0.17
N GLU A 28 -19.77 28.48 -0.97
CA GLU A 28 -20.60 27.40 -1.50
C GLU A 28 -19.78 26.47 -2.40
N ASN A 29 -18.88 27.00 -3.22
CA ASN A 29 -17.98 26.19 -4.04
C ASN A 29 -17.03 25.33 -3.20
N ALA A 30 -16.48 25.88 -2.11
CA ALA A 30 -15.63 25.11 -1.20
C ALA A 30 -16.39 23.93 -0.53
N ILE A 31 -17.64 24.15 -0.12
CA ILE A 31 -18.50 23.09 0.44
C ILE A 31 -18.82 22.05 -0.64
N TRP A 32 -19.26 22.51 -1.81
CA TRP A 32 -19.57 21.67 -2.97
C TRP A 32 -18.37 20.77 -3.35
N ALA A 33 -17.18 21.33 -3.44
CA ALA A 33 -15.97 20.58 -3.77
C ALA A 33 -15.62 19.51 -2.72
N ALA A 34 -15.80 19.81 -1.43
CA ALA A 34 -15.56 18.86 -0.34
C ALA A 34 -16.56 17.70 -0.37
N GLU A 35 -17.85 17.98 -0.60
CA GLU A 35 -18.90 16.96 -0.72
C GLU A 35 -18.65 16.06 -1.95
N PHE A 36 -18.30 16.64 -3.09
CA PHE A 36 -17.97 15.87 -4.29
C PHE A 36 -16.74 14.98 -4.10
N ALA A 37 -15.68 15.51 -3.47
CA ALA A 37 -14.48 14.74 -3.17
C ALA A 37 -14.81 13.51 -2.31
N GLU A 38 -15.68 13.67 -1.32
CA GLU A 38 -16.12 12.57 -0.46
C GLU A 38 -16.97 11.54 -1.22
N VAL A 39 -17.89 11.98 -2.08
CA VAL A 39 -18.68 11.07 -2.94
C VAL A 39 -17.78 10.27 -3.88
N PHE A 40 -16.80 10.91 -4.53
CA PHE A 40 -15.86 10.18 -5.39
C PHE A 40 -15.00 9.20 -4.63
N ARG A 41 -14.59 9.54 -3.40
CA ARG A 41 -13.85 8.63 -2.52
C ARG A 41 -14.67 7.37 -2.24
N GLN A 42 -15.93 7.53 -1.81
CA GLN A 42 -16.82 6.39 -1.54
C GLN A 42 -17.10 5.56 -2.80
N LEU A 43 -17.27 6.22 -3.94
CA LEU A 43 -17.49 5.55 -5.22
C LEU A 43 -16.26 4.76 -5.67
N ALA A 44 -15.06 5.31 -5.47
CA ALA A 44 -13.80 4.62 -5.73
C ALA A 44 -13.66 3.36 -4.88
N GLU A 45 -13.91 3.45 -3.57
CA GLU A 45 -13.90 2.29 -2.65
C GLU A 45 -14.84 1.19 -3.14
N ARG A 46 -16.08 1.54 -3.50
CA ARG A 46 -17.06 0.57 -4.02
C ARG A 46 -16.61 -0.10 -5.32
N PHE A 47 -16.00 0.66 -6.24
CA PHE A 47 -15.50 0.07 -7.48
C PHE A 47 -14.26 -0.79 -7.27
N GLU A 48 -13.38 -0.45 -6.33
CA GLU A 48 -12.26 -1.28 -5.94
C GLU A 48 -12.74 -2.62 -5.35
N GLU A 49 -13.74 -2.59 -4.45
CA GLU A 49 -14.37 -3.79 -3.90
C GLU A 49 -15.02 -4.66 -4.98
N GLN A 50 -15.79 -4.03 -5.88
CA GLN A 50 -16.43 -4.73 -6.98
C GLN A 50 -15.39 -5.35 -7.93
N HIS A 51 -14.33 -4.61 -8.25
CA HIS A 51 -13.24 -5.10 -9.08
C HIS A 51 -12.55 -6.30 -8.43
N ALA A 52 -12.19 -6.22 -7.15
CA ALA A 52 -11.60 -7.32 -6.40
C ALA A 52 -12.50 -8.57 -6.41
N ALA A 53 -13.79 -8.41 -6.13
CA ALA A 53 -14.75 -9.51 -6.15
C ALA A 53 -14.88 -10.18 -7.52
N VAL A 54 -14.81 -9.41 -8.61
CA VAL A 54 -14.85 -9.95 -9.97
C VAL A 54 -13.57 -10.72 -10.30
N ILE A 55 -12.40 -10.20 -9.92
CA ILE A 55 -11.13 -10.91 -10.11
C ILE A 55 -11.09 -12.21 -9.32
N ASP A 56 -11.48 -12.17 -8.05
CA ASP A 56 -11.55 -13.37 -7.20
C ASP A 56 -12.44 -14.43 -7.83
N ARG A 57 -13.60 -14.03 -8.38
CA ARG A 57 -14.48 -14.95 -9.11
C ARG A 57 -13.80 -15.55 -10.33
N ILE A 58 -13.14 -14.74 -11.17
CA ILE A 58 -12.41 -15.23 -12.36
C ILE A 58 -11.36 -16.27 -11.94
N CYS A 59 -10.60 -16.00 -10.88
CA CYS A 59 -9.57 -16.90 -10.36
C CYS A 59 -10.15 -18.20 -9.78
N ILE A 60 -11.17 -18.11 -8.93
CA ILE A 60 -11.80 -19.28 -8.26
C ILE A 60 -12.49 -20.18 -9.28
N GLU A 61 -13.21 -19.60 -10.23
CA GLU A 61 -13.94 -20.33 -11.27
C GLU A 61 -13.04 -20.76 -12.44
N GLY A 62 -11.76 -20.34 -12.45
CA GLY A 62 -10.80 -20.67 -13.52
C GLY A 62 -11.22 -20.14 -14.88
N LEU A 63 -11.93 -19.00 -14.92
CA LEU A 63 -12.41 -18.42 -16.17
C LEU A 63 -11.23 -17.94 -17.02
N THR A 64 -11.24 -18.31 -18.30
CA THR A 64 -10.24 -17.87 -19.27
C THR A 64 -10.91 -17.03 -20.36
N SER A 65 -10.15 -16.11 -20.94
CA SER A 65 -10.63 -15.26 -22.04
C SER A 65 -9.65 -15.31 -23.19
N VAL A 66 -10.19 -15.31 -24.41
CA VAL A 66 -9.42 -15.23 -25.66
C VAL A 66 -8.85 -13.82 -25.88
N HIS A 67 -9.42 -12.82 -25.21
CA HIS A 67 -9.08 -11.41 -25.42
C HIS A 67 -8.36 -10.75 -24.23
N TYR A 68 -8.36 -11.39 -23.06
CA TYR A 68 -7.87 -10.78 -21.83
C TYR A 68 -7.13 -11.80 -20.95
N THR A 69 -6.13 -11.33 -20.23
CA THR A 69 -5.44 -12.11 -19.17
C THR A 69 -5.39 -11.32 -17.88
N ILE A 70 -5.30 -12.02 -16.75
CA ILE A 70 -5.01 -11.41 -15.45
C ILE A 70 -3.50 -11.30 -15.29
N GLU A 71 -3.02 -10.10 -15.01
CA GLU A 71 -1.68 -9.86 -14.53
C GLU A 71 -1.72 -9.37 -13.09
N THR A 72 -0.82 -9.86 -12.25
CA THR A 72 -0.64 -9.31 -10.89
C THR A 72 0.67 -8.53 -10.87
N PRO A 73 0.65 -7.21 -11.10
CA PRO A 73 1.86 -6.41 -11.01
C PRO A 73 2.41 -6.47 -9.59
N TYR A 74 3.71 -6.29 -9.46
CA TYR A 74 4.37 -6.23 -8.16
C TYR A 74 5.08 -4.89 -7.99
N THR A 75 4.95 -4.29 -6.82
CA THR A 75 5.81 -3.18 -6.41
C THR A 75 7.03 -3.73 -5.70
N LEU A 76 8.18 -3.13 -5.97
CA LEU A 76 9.38 -3.36 -5.18
C LEU A 76 9.36 -2.44 -3.97
N THR A 77 9.12 -3.01 -2.79
CA THR A 77 9.19 -2.27 -1.53
C THR A 77 10.53 -2.55 -0.86
N ARG A 78 11.25 -1.48 -0.51
CA ARG A 78 12.45 -1.58 0.31
C ARG A 78 12.04 -1.75 1.76
N MET A 79 12.58 -2.76 2.43
CA MET A 79 12.36 -3.02 3.85
C MET A 79 13.70 -3.23 4.54
N VAL A 80 13.75 -3.04 5.86
CA VAL A 80 14.96 -3.30 6.63
C VAL A 80 15.09 -4.80 6.86
N ASP A 81 16.26 -5.36 6.56
CA ASP A 81 16.61 -6.73 6.91
C ASP A 81 16.95 -6.80 8.41
N ILE A 82 15.92 -7.06 9.21
CA ILE A 82 16.00 -7.14 10.67
C ILE A 82 17.00 -8.21 11.11
N GLY A 83 17.05 -9.35 10.41
CA GLY A 83 17.95 -10.45 10.73
C GLY A 83 19.42 -10.09 10.53
N LYS A 84 19.76 -9.33 9.48
CA LYS A 84 21.12 -8.80 9.30
C LYS A 84 21.43 -7.67 10.28
N LEU A 85 20.49 -6.74 10.46
CA LEU A 85 20.70 -5.59 11.35
C LEU A 85 20.94 -6.04 12.78
N ARG A 86 20.13 -6.99 13.29
CA ARG A 86 20.30 -7.58 14.62
C ARG A 86 21.65 -8.30 14.79
N ARG A 87 22.11 -9.03 13.77
CA ARG A 87 23.37 -9.80 13.85
C ARG A 87 24.60 -8.91 13.79
N ASN A 88 24.58 -7.88 12.94
CA ASN A 88 25.76 -7.07 12.67
C ASN A 88 25.83 -5.82 13.54
N LEU A 89 24.68 -5.26 13.94
CA LEU A 89 24.57 -4.00 14.67
C LEU A 89 23.49 -4.09 15.78
N PRO A 90 23.67 -4.97 16.78
CA PRO A 90 22.67 -5.21 17.82
C PRO A 90 22.32 -3.94 18.62
N GLU A 91 23.30 -3.09 18.93
CA GLU A 91 23.09 -1.85 19.67
C GLU A 91 22.26 -0.81 18.90
N VAL A 92 22.43 -0.77 17.57
CA VAL A 92 21.64 0.11 16.69
C VAL A 92 20.23 -0.43 16.58
N PHE A 93 20.10 -1.75 16.38
CA PHE A 93 18.83 -2.44 16.31
C PHE A 93 17.97 -2.19 17.56
N GLU A 94 18.53 -2.33 18.77
CA GLU A 94 17.77 -2.11 20.01
C GLU A 94 17.27 -0.67 20.19
N LYS A 95 17.93 0.31 19.56
CA LYS A 95 17.51 1.72 19.63
C LYS A 95 16.34 2.05 18.71
N ILE A 96 16.19 1.34 17.60
CA ILE A 96 15.23 1.68 16.54
C ILE A 96 14.16 0.61 16.30
N VAL A 97 14.27 -0.54 16.96
CA VAL A 97 13.25 -1.60 16.90
C VAL A 97 11.99 -1.14 17.62
N PHE A 98 10.85 -1.41 16.99
CA PHE A 98 9.54 -1.18 17.59
C PHE A 98 8.57 -2.31 17.22
N ILE A 99 7.43 -2.33 17.89
CA ILE A 99 6.30 -3.20 17.57
C ILE A 99 5.11 -2.30 17.27
N ARG A 100 4.36 -2.60 16.20
CA ARG A 100 3.15 -1.83 15.86
C ARG A 100 2.11 -1.96 16.96
N SER A 101 1.35 -0.88 17.21
CA SER A 101 0.33 -0.87 18.27
C SER A 101 -0.68 -2.02 18.16
N CYS A 102 -1.14 -2.34 16.95
CA CYS A 102 -2.08 -3.45 16.70
C CYS A 102 -1.49 -4.85 16.98
N ASP A 103 -0.17 -4.99 16.89
CA ASP A 103 0.53 -6.23 17.22
C ASP A 103 0.98 -6.23 18.68
N ALA A 104 1.26 -5.06 19.27
CA ALA A 104 1.55 -4.89 20.68
C ALA A 104 0.36 -5.28 21.57
N GLU A 105 -0.88 -5.03 21.13
CA GLU A 105 -2.09 -5.51 21.81
C GLU A 105 -2.13 -7.04 21.92
N LYS A 106 -1.60 -7.75 20.90
CA LYS A 106 -1.48 -9.22 20.91
C LYS A 106 -0.34 -9.71 21.81
N ILE A 107 0.63 -8.84 22.12
CA ILE A 107 1.91 -9.19 22.75
C ILE A 107 2.05 -8.68 24.18
N LEU A 108 1.27 -7.68 24.63
CA LEU A 108 1.09 -7.14 26.00
C LEU A 108 1.32 -5.62 26.07
N GLY A 109 0.35 -4.91 26.63
CA GLY A 109 0.28 -3.43 26.70
C GLY A 109 1.23 -2.71 27.67
N ARG A 110 2.35 -3.31 28.11
CA ARG A 110 3.37 -2.65 28.96
C ARG A 110 4.78 -3.19 28.70
N LYS A 111 5.81 -2.32 28.65
CA LYS A 111 7.23 -2.66 28.36
C LYS A 111 7.82 -3.82 29.18
N HIS A 112 7.46 -3.94 30.46
CA HIS A 112 7.96 -5.06 31.29
C HIS A 112 7.40 -6.42 30.86
N LEU A 113 6.18 -6.45 30.31
CA LEU A 113 5.53 -7.67 29.82
C LEU A 113 6.15 -8.13 28.49
N TYR A 114 6.59 -7.18 27.67
CA TYR A 114 7.37 -7.46 26.46
C TYR A 114 8.68 -8.18 26.78
N GLU A 115 9.47 -7.68 27.74
CA GLU A 115 10.73 -8.32 28.14
C GLU A 115 10.51 -9.74 28.69
N LEU A 116 9.45 -9.93 29.48
CA LEU A 116 9.05 -11.25 29.98
C LEU A 116 8.61 -12.19 28.83
N ALA A 117 7.83 -11.68 27.87
CA ALA A 117 7.39 -12.44 26.71
C ALA A 117 8.57 -12.83 25.80
N LYS A 118 9.53 -11.93 25.60
CA LYS A 118 10.75 -12.18 24.84
C LYS A 118 11.61 -13.27 25.47
N ALA A 119 11.71 -13.30 26.80
CA ALA A 119 12.43 -14.35 27.53
C ALA A 119 11.71 -15.72 27.45
N ALA A 120 10.38 -15.73 27.49
CA ALA A 120 9.59 -16.96 27.48
C ALA A 120 9.38 -17.56 26.08
N SER A 121 9.23 -16.72 25.05
CA SER A 121 8.98 -17.15 23.67
C SER A 121 9.62 -16.18 22.66
N PRO A 122 10.96 -16.19 22.55
CA PRO A 122 11.70 -15.23 21.73
C PRO A 122 11.24 -15.27 20.27
N ASP A 123 11.09 -16.47 19.69
CA ASP A 123 10.73 -16.61 18.27
C ASP A 123 9.37 -15.99 17.91
N ARG A 124 8.38 -16.07 18.84
CA ARG A 124 7.07 -15.44 18.63
C ARG A 124 7.16 -13.93 18.65
N VAL A 125 7.95 -13.38 19.57
CA VAL A 125 8.10 -11.93 19.72
C VAL A 125 8.88 -11.34 18.53
N ILE A 126 9.91 -12.04 18.05
CA ILE A 126 10.74 -11.63 16.91
C ILE A 126 9.90 -11.45 15.64
N ALA A 127 8.82 -12.23 15.46
CA ALA A 127 7.94 -12.13 14.31
C ALA A 127 7.21 -10.76 14.20
N PHE A 128 7.15 -9.99 15.29
CA PHE A 128 6.44 -8.71 15.34
C PHE A 128 7.36 -7.48 15.42
N GLU A 129 8.66 -7.69 15.58
CA GLU A 129 9.64 -6.62 15.60
C GLU A 129 9.76 -5.99 14.21
N GLN A 130 9.82 -4.67 14.17
CA GLN A 130 9.94 -3.88 12.96
C GLN A 130 10.94 -2.76 13.13
N VAL A 131 11.53 -2.32 12.02
CA VAL A 131 12.42 -1.16 11.95
C VAL A 131 12.01 -0.31 10.75
N ASN A 132 11.79 0.99 10.96
CA ASN A 132 11.48 1.90 9.86
C ASN A 132 12.76 2.29 9.13
N LEU A 133 12.67 2.45 7.80
CA LEU A 133 13.77 2.98 7.00
C LEU A 133 14.18 4.40 7.40
N GLY A 134 13.23 5.21 7.88
CA GLY A 134 13.51 6.56 8.37
C GLY A 134 14.41 6.54 9.60
N ASP A 135 14.06 5.71 10.59
CA ASP A 135 14.83 5.57 11.83
C ASP A 135 16.22 5.00 11.54
N LEU A 136 16.33 4.02 10.63
CA LEU A 136 17.63 3.48 10.19
C LEU A 136 18.52 4.55 9.54
N ARG A 137 17.96 5.45 8.73
CA ARG A 137 18.68 6.56 8.09
C ARG A 137 19.19 7.61 9.08
N GLN A 138 18.55 7.73 10.24
CA GLN A 138 18.99 8.69 11.25
C GLN A 138 20.19 8.19 12.05
N VAL A 139 20.42 6.87 12.09
CA VAL A 139 21.45 6.25 12.93
C VAL A 139 22.63 5.67 12.15
N LEU A 140 22.49 5.43 10.84
CA LEU A 140 23.55 4.92 9.98
C LEU A 140 23.94 5.90 8.88
N ALA A 141 25.21 5.86 8.47
CA ALA A 141 25.68 6.61 7.32
C ALA A 141 25.05 6.09 6.02
N GLU A 142 24.78 6.98 5.05
CA GLU A 142 24.11 6.61 3.80
C GLU A 142 24.82 5.49 3.02
N SER A 143 26.15 5.39 3.13
CA SER A 143 26.96 4.34 2.51
C SER A 143 26.71 2.94 3.09
N GLU A 144 26.27 2.84 4.35
CA GLU A 144 26.09 1.58 5.06
C GLU A 144 24.67 1.03 4.96
N ILE A 145 23.70 1.92 4.73
CA ILE A 145 22.27 1.60 4.65
C ILE A 145 21.93 0.50 3.62
N PRO A 146 22.48 0.49 2.39
CA PRO A 146 22.16 -0.52 1.39
C PRO A 146 22.44 -1.96 1.85
N ALA A 147 23.39 -2.18 2.77
CA ALA A 147 23.73 -3.50 3.28
C ALA A 147 22.61 -4.12 4.14
N TYR A 148 21.72 -3.27 4.67
CA TYR A 148 20.63 -3.64 5.58
C TYR A 148 19.24 -3.45 4.96
N ILE A 149 19.16 -3.18 3.66
CA ILE A 149 17.88 -3.10 2.94
C ILE A 149 17.67 -4.39 2.14
N SER A 150 16.51 -5.00 2.33
CA SER A 150 15.97 -6.03 1.45
C SER A 150 14.92 -5.42 0.51
N VAL A 151 14.83 -5.96 -0.70
CA VAL A 151 13.78 -5.60 -1.65
C VAL A 151 12.76 -6.73 -1.68
N VAL A 152 11.54 -6.45 -1.24
CA VAL A 152 10.44 -7.40 -1.23
C VAL A 152 9.48 -7.05 -2.36
N LYS A 153 9.05 -8.07 -3.12
CA LYS A 153 7.97 -7.94 -4.10
C LYS A 153 6.64 -7.97 -3.36
N LYS A 154 5.91 -6.86 -3.35
CA LYS A 154 4.54 -6.82 -2.86
C LYS A 154 3.60 -6.91 -4.06
N PRO A 155 2.71 -7.93 -4.13
CA PRO A 155 1.70 -7.98 -5.16
C PRO A 155 0.78 -6.77 -5.03
N GLN A 156 0.47 -6.15 -6.16
CA GLN A 156 -0.58 -5.13 -6.28
C GLN A 156 -1.92 -5.80 -6.61
N LEU A 157 -2.98 -4.98 -6.69
CA LEU A 157 -4.27 -5.43 -7.18
C LEU A 157 -4.10 -6.06 -8.57
N PRO A 158 -4.61 -7.29 -8.79
CA PRO A 158 -4.52 -7.92 -10.09
C PRO A 158 -5.33 -7.11 -11.09
N MET A 159 -4.83 -6.98 -12.31
CA MET A 159 -5.44 -6.20 -13.38
C MET A 159 -5.76 -7.08 -14.57
N ILE A 160 -6.84 -6.76 -15.26
CA ILE A 160 -7.18 -7.36 -16.55
C ILE A 160 -6.46 -6.58 -17.64
N VAL A 161 -5.61 -7.26 -18.41
CA VAL A 161 -4.92 -6.68 -19.57
C VAL A 161 -5.40 -7.34 -20.86
N PRO A 162 -5.53 -6.59 -21.97
CA PRO A 162 -5.81 -7.17 -23.28
C PRO A 162 -4.68 -8.10 -23.71
N LEU A 163 -5.02 -9.26 -24.29
CA LEU A 163 -4.08 -10.15 -24.96
C LEU A 163 -3.68 -9.52 -26.30
N GLY A 164 -2.75 -8.55 -26.26
CA GLY A 164 -2.14 -7.94 -27.44
C GLY A 164 -2.38 -6.43 -27.57
N GLU A 165 -1.47 -5.66 -27.00
CA GLU A 165 -0.66 -4.64 -27.68
C GLU A 165 0.64 -4.54 -26.86
N THR A 166 1.66 -5.33 -27.25
CA THR A 166 3.04 -5.01 -26.87
C THR A 166 3.34 -3.60 -27.35
N PRO A 167 3.89 -2.70 -26.50
CA PRO A 167 4.49 -1.46 -27.00
C PRO A 167 5.65 -1.75 -27.97
#